data_AF-A0A8X6XQS7-F1
#
_entry.id   AF-A0A8X6XQS7-F1
#
_cell.length_a   1.000
_cell.length_b   1.000
_cell.length_c   1.000
_cell.angle_alpha   90.00
_cell.angle_beta   90.00
_cell.angle_gamma   90.00
#
_symmetry.space_group_name_H-M   'P 1'
#
loop_
_entity.id
_entity.type
_entity.pdbx_description
1 polymer ?
#
loop_
_entity_poly.entity_id
_entity_poly.type
_entity_poly.pdbx_seq_one_letter_code
_entity_poly.pdbx_strand_id
1 'polypeptide(L)' 'MDVSNELVRGRLLYDFKAGLSASASSRRICQAFGDSAVDERKARLWFQKFRSGDLSLCDKALTGRLQALDDYRP' A
#
# COMPACT_ATOMS: atom_id res chain seq x y z
N MET A 1 1.40 -17.76 -4.43
CA MET A 1 0.97 -17.17 -3.15
C MET A 1 0.50 -15.77 -3.46
N ASP A 2 -0.79 -15.48 -3.27
CA ASP A 2 -1.31 -14.14 -3.51
C ASP A 2 -0.98 -13.28 -2.29
N VAL A 3 0.08 -12.48 -2.41
CA VAL A 3 0.54 -11.64 -1.31
C VAL A 3 -0.38 -10.44 -1.27
N SER A 4 -1.27 -10.40 -0.28
CA SER A 4 -2.25 -9.32 -0.15
C SER A 4 -1.54 -7.97 -0.19
N ASN A 5 -2.02 -7.07 -1.05
CA ASN A 5 -1.44 -5.73 -1.24
C ASN A 5 -1.30 -4.94 0.08
N GLU A 6 -2.19 -5.21 1.06
CA GLU A 6 -2.13 -4.63 2.41
C GLU A 6 -0.88 -5.05 3.18
N LEU A 7 -0.43 -6.30 3.06
CA LEU A 7 0.79 -6.79 3.72
C LEU A 7 2.03 -6.12 3.14
N VAL A 8 2.08 -5.97 1.81
CA VAL A 8 3.16 -5.25 1.12
C VAL A 8 3.24 -3.81 1.60
N ARG A 9 2.10 -3.12 1.71
CA ARG A 9 2.03 -1.73 2.20
C ARG A 9 2.40 -1.62 3.66
N GLY A 10 1.94 -2.55 4.51
CA GLY A 10 2.31 -2.61 5.92
C GLY A 10 3.82 -2.79 6.10
N ARG A 11 4.43 -3.62 5.27
CA ARG A 11 5.88 -3.81 5.24
C ARG A 11 6.63 -2.56 4.79
N LEU A 12 6.16 -1.91 3.73
CA LEU A 12 6.72 -0.62 3.27
C LEU A 12 6.63 0.46 4.35
N LEU A 13 5.53 0.53 5.09
CA LEU A 13 5.36 1.48 6.19
C LEU A 13 6.34 1.20 7.35
N TYR A 14 6.49 -0.08 7.70
CA TYR A 14 7.47 -0.50 8.72
C TYR A 14 8.90 -0.10 8.30
N ASP A 15 9.29 -0.42 7.06
CA ASP A 15 10.62 -0.11 6.56
C ASP A 15 10.84 1.42 6.41
N PHE A 16 9.80 2.19 6.06
CA PHE A 16 9.83 3.66 6.06
C PHE A 16 10.09 4.22 7.47
N LYS A 17 9.39 3.71 8.49
CA LYS A 17 9.66 4.09 9.90
C LYS A 17 11.04 3.65 10.38
N ALA A 18 11.58 2.56 9.84
CA ALA A 18 12.95 2.11 10.11
C ALA A 18 14.01 2.94 9.37
N GLY A 19 13.63 3.93 8.55
CA GLY A 19 14.57 4.78 7.82
C GLY A 19 15.17 4.13 6.57
N LEU A 20 14.60 3.02 6.10
CA LEU A 20 15.03 2.37 4.87
C LEU A 20 14.56 3.17 3.65
N SER A 21 15.21 2.96 2.50
CA SER A 21 14.77 3.54 1.23
C SER A 21 13.70 2.67 0.55
N ALA A 22 12.92 3.27 -0.36
CA ALA A 22 11.91 2.54 -1.13
C ALA A 22 12.52 1.36 -1.91
N SER A 23 13.70 1.53 -2.51
CA SER A 23 14.42 0.49 -3.25
C SER A 23 14.94 -0.63 -2.35
N ALA A 24 15.43 -0.30 -1.14
CA ALA A 24 15.84 -1.33 -0.18
C ALA A 24 14.63 -2.14 0.32
N SER A 25 13.52 -1.45 0.56
CA SER A 25 12.26 -2.07 1.02
C SER A 25 11.67 -2.97 -0.07
N SER A 26 11.62 -2.51 -1.32
CA SER A 26 11.10 -3.32 -2.44
C SER A 26 11.94 -4.58 -2.66
N ARG A 27 13.27 -4.47 -2.63
CA ARG A 27 14.16 -5.63 -2.76
C ARG A 27 13.95 -6.63 -1.64
N ARG A 28 13.78 -6.16 -0.40
CA ARG A 28 13.55 -7.00 0.78
C ARG A 28 12.19 -7.72 0.70
N ILE A 29 11.16 -7.03 0.21
CA ILE A 29 9.84 -7.60 -0.04
C ILE A 29 9.90 -8.64 -1.15
N CYS A 30 10.52 -8.33 -2.29
CA CYS A 30 10.67 -9.29 -3.40
C CYS A 30 11.47 -10.53 -2.97
N GLN A 31 12.48 -10.36 -2.12
CA GLN A 31 13.25 -11.49 -1.58
C GLN A 31 12.42 -12.39 -0.63
N ALA A 32 11.51 -11.81 0.16
CA ALA A 32 10.69 -12.55 1.11
C ALA A 32 9.42 -13.17 0.49
N PHE A 33 8.82 -12.49 -0.49
CA PHE A 33 7.50 -12.80 -1.03
C PHE A 33 7.50 -13.23 -2.50
N GLY A 34 8.65 -13.14 -3.18
CA GLY A 34 8.81 -13.45 -4.61
C GLY A 34 9.01 -12.21 -5.47
N ASP A 35 9.69 -12.38 -6.61
CA ASP A 35 10.23 -11.29 -7.45
C ASP A 35 9.17 -10.25 -7.90
N SER A 36 7.89 -10.64 -7.95
CA SER A 36 6.77 -9.80 -8.38
C SER A 36 5.89 -9.25 -7.24
N ALA A 37 6.33 -9.35 -5.98
CA ALA A 37 5.53 -8.91 -4.83
C ALA A 37 5.34 -7.38 -4.78
N VAL A 38 6.34 -6.59 -5.18
CA VAL A 38 6.17 -5.13 -5.31
C VAL A 38 7.13 -4.51 -6.32
N ASP A 39 6.58 -3.72 -7.25
CA ASP A 39 7.39 -2.87 -8.11
C ASP A 39 8.07 -1.75 -7.30
N GLU A 40 9.33 -1.45 -7.60
CA GLU A 40 10.03 -0.30 -7.03
C GLU A 40 9.24 1.01 -7.23
N ARG A 41 8.56 1.14 -8.38
CA ARG A 41 7.70 2.30 -8.67
C ARG A 41 6.54 2.41 -7.68
N LYS A 42 5.90 1.28 -7.33
CA LYS A 42 4.82 1.24 -6.33
C LYS A 42 5.37 1.55 -4.94
N ALA A 43 6.53 0.98 -4.57
CA ALA A 43 7.20 1.29 -3.31
C ALA A 43 7.50 2.78 -3.16
N ARG A 44 8.03 3.43 -4.22
CA ARG A 44 8.27 4.88 -4.21
C ARG A 44 7.00 5.71 -4.01
N LEU A 45 5.91 5.36 -4.70
CA LEU A 45 4.62 6.05 -4.54
C LEU A 45 4.09 5.96 -3.11
N TRP A 46 4.19 4.78 -2.49
CA TRP A 46 3.81 4.59 -1.09
C TRP A 46 4.68 5.40 -0.14
N PHE A 47 5.99 5.42 -0.36
CA PHE A 47 6.91 6.25 0.40
C PHE A 47 6.58 7.74 0.30
N GLN A 48 6.16 8.21 -0.87
CA GLN A 48 5.69 9.58 -1.04
C GLN A 48 4.39 9.85 -0.25
N LYS A 49 3.44 8.91 -0.26
CA LYS A 49 2.22 9.00 0.58
C LYS A 49 2.57 9.04 2.08
N PHE A 50 3.48 8.18 2.54
CA PHE A 50 3.92 8.16 3.94
C PHE A 50 4.61 9.45 4.36
N ARG A 51 5.42 10.06 3.48
CA ARG A 51 6.00 11.39 3.71
C ARG A 51 4.95 12.49 3.82
N SER A 52 3.81 12.34 3.15
CA SER A 52 2.67 13.26 3.25
C SER A 52 1.83 13.05 4.51
N GLY A 53 2.18 12.08 5.37
CA GLY A 53 1.44 11.75 6.59
C GLY A 53 0.28 10.78 6.40
N ASP A 54 0.02 10.32 5.17
CA ASP A 54 -1.04 9.33 4.90
C ASP A 54 -0.46 7.92 5.09
N LEU A 55 -0.64 7.38 6.28
CA LEU A 55 -0.18 6.03 6.68
C LEU A 55 -1.26 4.95 6.45
N SER A 56 -2.33 5.27 5.73
CA SER A 56 -3.42 4.33 5.47
C SER A 56 -2.92 3.18 4.59
N LEU A 57 -3.03 1.95 5.09
CA LEU A 57 -2.65 0.74 4.35
C LEU A 57 -3.69 0.34 3.29
N CYS A 58 -4.93 0.82 3.45
CA CYS A 58 -5.93 0.77 2.40
C CYS A 58 -5.68 1.90 1.39
N ASP A 59 -5.83 1.58 0.11
CA ASP A 59 -6.20 2.62 -0.85
C ASP A 59 -7.49 3.17 -0.27
N LYS A 60 -7.54 4.46 0.05
CA LYS A 60 -8.81 5.10 0.39
C LYS A 60 -9.75 4.65 -0.70
N ALA A 61 -10.67 3.73 -0.37
CA ALA A 61 -11.77 3.42 -1.25
C ALA A 61 -12.29 4.78 -1.66
N LEU A 62 -12.46 5.01 -2.96
CA LEU A 62 -13.09 6.20 -3.51
C LEU A 62 -14.52 6.25 -2.96
N THR A 63 -14.67 6.52 -1.66
CA THR A 63 -15.89 6.37 -0.87
C THR A 63 -16.88 7.49 -1.19
N GLY A 64 -16.57 8.33 -2.19
CA GLY A 64 -17.46 9.33 -2.72
C GLY A 64 -18.45 8.82 -3.78
N ARG A 65 -18.44 7.52 -4.16
CA ARG A 65 -19.27 7.05 -5.29
C ARG A 65 -20.25 5.89 -5.02
N LEU A 66 -20.38 5.38 -3.80
CA LEU A 66 -21.22 4.20 -3.51
C LEU A 66 -22.18 4.33 -2.31
N GLN A 67 -22.50 5.55 -1.85
CA GLN A 67 -23.54 5.76 -0.82
C GLN A 67 -24.83 6.41 -1.35
N ALA A 68 -25.08 6.40 -2.67
CA ALA A 68 -26.25 7.06 -3.26
C ALA A 68 -27.37 6.12 -3.72
N LEU A 69 -27.30 4.81 -3.46
CA LEU A 69 -28.31 3.85 -3.95
C LEU A 69 -28.70 2.81 -2.90
N ASP A 70 -28.96 3.24 -1.67
CA ASP A 70 -29.77 2.45 -0.74
C ASP A 70 -30.72 3.38 0.05
N ASP A 71 -31.46 4.22 -0.69
CA ASP A 71 -32.69 4.87 -0.20
C ASP A 71 -33.76 4.75 -1.31
N TYR A 72 -34.04 3.51 -1.71
CA TYR A 72 -35.30 3.17 -2.38
C TYR A 72 -35.82 1.90 -1.71
N ARG A 73 -36.54 2.10 -0.61
CA ARG A 73 -37.33 1.07 0.03
C ARG A 73 -38.78 1.27 -0.42
N PRO A 74 -39.42 0.30 -1.11
CA PRO A 74 -40.81 0.38 -1.52
C PRO A 74 -41.78 0.38 -0.32
#